data_AF-A0A960R281-F1
#
_entry.id   AF-A0A960R281-F1
#
_cell.length_a   1.000
_cell.length_b   1.000
_cell.length_c   1.000
_cell.angle_alpha   90.00
_cell.angle_beta   90.00
_cell.angle_gamma   90.00
#
_symmetry.space_group_name_H-M   'P 1'
#
loop_
_entity.id
_entity.type
_entity.pdbx_description
1 polymer ?
#
loop_
_entity_poly.entity_id
_entity_poly.type
_entity_poly.pdbx_seq_one_letter_code
_entity_poly.pdbx_strand_id
1 'polypeptide(L)'
;MLHQLIDLAGRTSFGRRRFMESTAKMTLGVSLGAPFLTQNVRAQAGGGGKAKSLIYVYLSGGMTHIDTFDPKTGDTAGPTTKIDTNADPIKLGNLMTNLAKHGDKMAVINSMSSTNGAHEQGQYIMRTGYNKISTIVHPTIGPFAQELLG
;
A
#
# COMPACT_ATOMS: atom_id res chain seq x y z
N MET A 1 38.98 30.63 5.58
CA MET A 1 37.99 30.52 6.67
C MET A 1 36.66 31.17 6.26
N LEU A 2 36.21 30.87 5.04
CA LEU A 2 35.07 31.46 4.34
C LEU A 2 34.63 30.36 3.35
N HIS A 3 33.34 30.00 3.33
CA HIS A 3 32.67 29.18 2.29
C HIS A 3 32.96 27.67 2.16
N GLN A 4 33.43 26.97 3.20
CA GLN A 4 33.77 25.54 3.11
C GLN A 4 32.83 24.56 3.83
N LEU A 5 31.52 24.84 3.95
CA LEU A 5 30.54 23.79 4.26
C LEU A 5 29.28 23.92 3.40
N ILE A 6 29.53 23.73 2.10
CA ILE A 6 28.58 23.35 1.08
C ILE A 6 27.87 22.06 1.51
N ASP A 7 26.58 22.19 1.77
CA ASP A 7 25.52 21.50 1.01
C ASP A 7 25.77 20.01 0.73
N LEU A 8 25.58 19.19 1.76
CA LEU A 8 25.40 17.75 1.61
C LEU A 8 24.02 17.38 2.18
N ALA A 9 23.10 17.04 1.28
CA ALA A 9 21.73 16.56 1.50
C ALA A 9 20.64 17.62 1.78
N GLY A 10 20.20 18.31 0.73
CA GLY A 10 18.78 18.53 0.42
C GLY A 10 17.87 19.09 1.53
N ARG A 11 17.67 20.41 1.49
CA ARG A 11 16.51 21.16 2.04
C ARG A 11 16.30 21.11 3.56
N THR A 12 16.95 22.03 4.27
CA THR A 12 16.38 22.61 5.49
C THR A 12 16.40 24.14 5.42
N SER A 13 15.71 24.71 4.42
CA SER A 13 15.34 26.12 4.51
C SER A 13 14.47 26.31 5.75
N PHE A 14 14.74 27.35 6.55
CA PHE A 14 13.91 27.76 7.69
C PHE A 14 12.50 28.08 7.20
N GLY A 15 11.63 27.06 7.16
CA GLY A 15 10.30 27.18 6.58
C GLY A 15 9.36 27.96 7.51
N ARG A 16 8.42 28.72 6.94
CA ARG A 16 7.40 29.49 7.67
C ARG A 16 6.71 28.66 8.77
N ARG A 17 6.46 27.37 8.51
CA ARG A 17 5.89 26.41 9.47
C ARG A 17 6.80 26.17 10.68
N ARG A 18 8.10 25.95 10.46
CA ARG A 18 9.10 25.77 11.53
C ARG A 18 9.24 27.01 12.40
N PHE A 19 9.15 28.21 11.82
CA PHE A 19 9.16 29.46 12.56
C PHE A 19 7.92 29.60 13.45
N MET A 20 6.71 29.40 12.91
CA MET A 20 5.47 29.49 13.69
C MET A 20 5.40 28.43 14.79
N GLU A 21 5.87 27.21 14.52
CA GLU A 21 5.98 26.15 15.53
C GLU A 21 6.94 26.51 16.67
N SER A 22 8.14 27.02 16.34
CA SER A 22 9.11 27.44 17.36
C SER A 22 8.60 28.62 18.18
N THR A 23 7.98 29.61 17.54
CA THR A 23 7.38 30.76 18.22
C THR A 23 6.25 30.32 19.16
N ALA A 24 5.32 29.49 18.69
CA ALA A 24 4.24 28.96 19.53
C ALA A 24 4.76 28.13 20.73
N LYS A 25 5.81 27.31 20.51
CA LYS A 25 6.46 26.55 21.60
C LYS A 25 7.05 27.47 22.67
N MET A 26 7.70 28.56 22.26
CA MET A 26 8.34 29.51 23.18
C MET A 26 7.33 30.42 23.87
N THR A 27 6.29 30.88 23.18
CA THR A 27 5.36 31.88 23.73
C THR A 27 4.16 31.28 24.46
N LEU A 28 3.67 30.12 24.04
CA LEU A 28 2.48 29.50 24.62
C LEU A 28 2.78 28.26 25.46
N GLY A 29 4.04 27.83 25.55
CA GLY A 29 4.44 26.60 26.24
C GLY A 29 3.82 25.34 25.63
N VAL A 30 3.16 25.45 24.47
CA VAL A 30 2.55 24.33 23.77
C VAL A 30 3.63 23.54 23.06
N SER A 31 4.21 22.57 23.76
CA SER A 31 4.75 21.43 23.04
C SER A 31 3.56 20.73 22.37
N LEU A 32 3.55 20.62 21.04
CA LEU A 32 2.90 19.49 20.35
C LEU A 32 3.65 18.22 20.79
N GLY A 33 3.50 17.89 22.07
CA GLY A 33 4.25 16.95 22.87
C GLY A 33 3.43 15.69 23.08
N ALA A 34 2.79 15.21 22.02
CA ALA A 34 2.60 13.78 21.93
C ALA A 34 3.85 13.25 21.21
N PRO A 35 4.83 12.66 21.93
CA PRO A 35 5.90 11.90 21.29
C PRO A 35 5.35 10.76 20.39
N PHE A 36 4.04 10.46 20.51
CA PHE A 36 3.30 9.53 19.67
C PHE A 36 2.71 10.14 18.38
N LEU A 37 2.50 11.47 18.30
CA LEU A 37 1.98 12.13 17.09
C LEU A 37 3.10 12.66 16.18
N THR A 38 4.33 12.78 16.71
CA THR A 38 5.55 13.15 15.98
C THR A 38 6.46 11.97 15.71
N GLN A 39 5.97 10.74 15.90
CA GLN A 39 6.48 9.65 15.10
C GLN A 39 6.20 10.02 13.64
N ASN A 40 7.21 10.66 13.03
CA ASN A 40 7.52 10.35 11.65
C ASN A 40 7.55 8.83 11.63
N VAL A 41 6.46 8.22 11.17
CA VAL A 41 6.52 6.96 10.48
C VAL A 41 7.34 7.28 9.23
N ARG A 42 8.65 7.52 9.42
CA ARG A 42 9.61 6.95 8.50
C ARG A 42 9.22 5.50 8.56
N ALA A 43 8.54 5.04 7.51
CA ALA A 43 8.53 3.63 7.20
C ALA A 43 9.97 3.21 7.48
N GLN A 44 10.18 2.43 8.54
CA GLN A 44 11.48 1.83 8.72
C GLN A 44 11.65 1.12 7.38
N ALA A 45 12.60 1.57 6.57
CA ALA A 45 13.12 0.79 5.48
C ALA A 45 13.92 -0.36 6.14
N GLY A 46 13.22 -1.13 6.99
CA GLY A 46 13.71 -2.31 7.65
C GLY A 46 13.81 -3.34 6.54
N GLY A 47 15.02 -3.46 6.01
CA GLY A 47 15.43 -4.49 5.06
C GLY A 47 14.44 -4.73 3.94
N GLY A 48 14.48 -3.90 2.90
CA GLY A 48 13.85 -4.24 1.63
C GLY A 48 14.18 -5.69 1.29
N GLY A 49 13.15 -6.53 1.20
CA GLY A 49 13.32 -7.97 1.02
C GLY A 49 14.23 -8.25 -0.18
N LYS A 50 15.07 -9.28 -0.08
CA LYS A 50 16.02 -9.69 -1.14
C LYS A 50 15.35 -10.28 -2.39
N ALA A 51 14.09 -9.95 -2.67
CA ALA A 51 13.38 -10.49 -3.82
C ALA A 51 14.07 -10.02 -5.10
N LYS A 52 14.86 -10.91 -5.72
CA LYS A 52 15.61 -10.63 -6.95
C LYS A 52 14.72 -10.67 -8.19
N SER A 53 13.60 -11.37 -8.11
CA SER A 53 12.65 -11.58 -9.20
C SER A 53 11.22 -11.53 -8.66
N LEU A 54 10.32 -10.89 -9.40
CA LEU A 54 8.90 -10.80 -9.10
C LEU A 54 8.11 -11.34 -10.28
N ILE A 55 7.19 -12.27 -10.03
CA ILE A 55 6.23 -12.75 -11.02
C ILE A 55 4.90 -12.07 -10.73
N TYR A 56 4.44 -11.24 -11.67
CA TYR A 56 3.14 -10.60 -11.59
C TYR A 56 2.13 -11.35 -12.47
N VAL A 57 1.18 -12.02 -11.85
CA VAL A 57 0.09 -12.72 -12.55
C VAL A 57 -1.14 -11.82 -12.57
N TYR A 58 -1.43 -11.24 -13.73
CA TYR A 58 -2.64 -10.45 -13.95
C TYR A 58 -3.67 -11.24 -14.75
N LEU A 59 -4.85 -11.44 -14.15
CA LEU A 59 -5.94 -12.17 -14.79
C LEU A 59 -6.99 -11.18 -15.31
N SER A 60 -6.93 -10.85 -16.59
CA SER A 60 -7.89 -9.95 -17.26
C SER A 60 -9.24 -10.65 -17.45
N GLY A 61 -10.23 -10.29 -16.62
CA GLY A 61 -11.51 -11.02 -16.52
C GLY A 61 -11.47 -12.21 -15.56
N GLY A 62 -10.49 -12.20 -14.63
CA GLY A 62 -9.98 -13.34 -13.88
C GLY A 62 -10.91 -14.07 -12.91
N MET A 63 -10.25 -14.70 -11.93
CA MET A 63 -10.91 -15.46 -10.88
C MET A 63 -11.69 -14.56 -9.92
N THR A 64 -12.89 -14.96 -9.56
CA THR A 64 -13.69 -14.23 -8.57
C THR A 64 -13.15 -14.46 -7.16
N HIS A 65 -13.00 -13.38 -6.39
CA HIS A 65 -12.41 -13.43 -5.06
C HIS A 65 -13.28 -14.25 -4.09
N ILE A 66 -14.61 -14.18 -4.25
CA ILE A 66 -15.58 -14.94 -3.45
C ILE A 66 -15.56 -16.45 -3.70
N ASP A 67 -14.83 -16.91 -4.72
CA ASP A 67 -14.63 -18.35 -4.97
C ASP A 67 -13.19 -18.81 -4.73
N THR A 68 -12.29 -17.90 -4.33
CA THR A 68 -10.85 -18.18 -4.33
C THR A 68 -10.15 -17.76 -3.06
N PHE A 69 -9.73 -16.50 -2.95
CA PHE A 69 -8.92 -15.99 -1.82
C PHE A 69 -9.76 -15.45 -0.65
N ASP A 70 -11.07 -15.34 -0.82
CA ASP A 70 -12.00 -14.90 0.22
C ASP A 70 -13.37 -15.58 0.05
N PRO A 71 -13.43 -16.92 0.14
CA PRO A 71 -14.68 -17.62 -0.07
C PRO A 71 -15.72 -17.21 0.98
N LYS A 72 -16.85 -16.67 0.50
CA LYS A 72 -17.93 -16.16 1.36
C LYS A 72 -18.89 -17.26 1.80
N THR A 73 -19.77 -16.93 2.73
CA THR A 73 -20.84 -17.80 3.26
C THR A 73 -22.15 -17.05 3.21
N GLY A 74 -23.25 -17.75 2.99
CA GLY A 74 -24.58 -17.16 2.86
C GLY A 74 -24.92 -16.77 1.42
N ASP A 75 -25.88 -15.87 1.25
CA ASP A 75 -26.51 -15.58 -0.05
C ASP A 75 -25.58 -14.95 -1.09
N THR A 76 -24.42 -14.45 -0.66
CA THR A 76 -23.39 -13.84 -1.52
C THR A 76 -22.24 -14.79 -1.84
N ALA A 77 -22.31 -16.05 -1.38
CA ALA A 77 -21.32 -17.06 -1.67
C ALA A 77 -21.41 -17.50 -3.14
N GLY A 78 -20.25 -17.72 -3.76
CA GLY A 78 -20.18 -18.41 -5.03
C GLY A 78 -20.36 -19.93 -4.86
N PRO A 79 -20.28 -20.71 -5.96
CA PRO A 79 -20.49 -22.16 -5.93
C PRO A 79 -19.39 -22.95 -5.18
N THR A 80 -18.27 -22.31 -4.84
CA THR A 80 -17.17 -22.99 -4.15
C THR A 80 -17.35 -23.04 -2.63
N THR A 81 -16.78 -24.07 -2.01
CA THR A 81 -16.74 -24.22 -0.56
C THR A 81 -15.37 -23.83 -0.01
N LYS A 82 -15.29 -23.54 1.30
CA LYS A 82 -14.02 -23.18 1.95
C LYS A 82 -13.21 -24.43 2.27
N ILE A 83 -11.90 -24.33 2.09
CA ILE A 83 -10.90 -25.28 2.58
C ILE A 83 -9.88 -24.56 3.45
N ASP A 84 -9.39 -25.28 4.45
CA ASP A 84 -8.29 -24.82 5.31
C ASP A 84 -6.96 -24.91 4.56
N THR A 85 -6.07 -23.95 4.83
CA THR A 85 -4.68 -24.03 4.40
C THR A 85 -3.80 -24.60 5.51
N ASN A 86 -2.53 -24.89 5.21
CA ASN A 86 -1.58 -25.39 6.22
C ASN A 86 -1.22 -24.37 7.33
N ALA A 87 -1.68 -23.12 7.21
CA ALA A 87 -1.43 -22.05 8.17
C ALA A 87 -2.71 -21.24 8.40
N ASP A 88 -3.13 -21.12 9.66
CA ASP A 88 -4.21 -20.23 10.03
C ASP A 88 -3.78 -18.75 9.94
N PRO A 89 -4.71 -17.82 9.65
CA PRO A 89 -6.17 -17.98 9.53
C PRO A 89 -6.66 -18.15 8.07
N ILE A 90 -5.79 -18.46 7.12
CA ILE A 90 -6.12 -18.31 5.70
C ILE A 90 -7.00 -19.47 5.22
N LYS A 91 -8.12 -19.12 4.55
CA LYS A 91 -9.06 -20.06 3.93
C LYS A 91 -9.14 -19.78 2.43
N LEU A 92 -9.17 -20.83 1.63
CA LEU A 92 -9.27 -20.74 0.17
C LEU A 92 -10.50 -21.49 -0.36
N GLY A 93 -10.88 -21.26 -1.61
CA GLY A 93 -11.88 -22.06 -2.31
C GLY A 93 -11.41 -23.50 -2.54
N ASN A 94 -12.33 -24.46 -2.51
CA ASN A 94 -12.08 -25.90 -2.62
C ASN A 94 -11.32 -26.35 -3.89
N LEU A 95 -11.33 -25.54 -4.94
CA LEU A 95 -10.56 -25.80 -6.16
C LEU A 95 -9.05 -25.53 -6.01
N MET A 96 -8.65 -24.80 -4.95
CA MET A 96 -7.27 -24.37 -4.72
C MET A 96 -6.47 -25.34 -3.84
N THR A 97 -6.71 -26.65 -3.98
CA THR A 97 -6.14 -27.69 -3.10
C THR A 97 -4.61 -27.70 -3.07
N ASN A 98 -3.94 -27.49 -4.21
CA ASN A 98 -2.49 -27.43 -4.27
C ASN A 98 -1.93 -26.14 -3.67
N LEU A 99 -2.65 -25.02 -3.81
CA LEU A 99 -2.26 -23.75 -3.22
C LEU A 99 -2.44 -23.76 -1.70
N ALA A 100 -3.48 -24.43 -1.19
CA ALA A 100 -3.75 -24.54 0.24
C ALA A 100 -2.62 -25.21 1.04
N LYS A 101 -1.78 -26.03 0.38
CA LYS A 101 -0.57 -26.63 0.97
C LYS A 101 0.55 -25.62 1.25
N HIS A 102 0.39 -24.36 0.85
CA HIS A 102 1.40 -23.31 0.93
C HIS A 102 0.87 -22.03 1.62
N GLY A 103 -0.11 -22.16 2.52
CA GLY A 103 -0.64 -21.07 3.33
C GLY A 103 0.43 -20.33 4.15
N ASP A 104 1.43 -21.06 4.64
CA ASP A 104 2.60 -20.56 5.37
C ASP A 104 3.52 -19.65 4.54
N LYS A 105 3.38 -19.64 3.21
CA LYS A 105 4.23 -18.91 2.27
C LYS A 105 3.51 -17.77 1.55
N MET A 106 2.28 -17.47 1.95
CA MET A 106 1.47 -16.45 1.29
C MET A 106 0.97 -15.40 2.27
N ALA A 107 0.92 -14.16 1.79
CA ALA A 107 0.23 -13.07 2.44
C ALA A 107 -0.98 -12.69 1.58
N VAL A 108 -2.18 -12.93 2.10
CA VAL A 108 -3.43 -12.59 1.40
C VAL A 108 -3.92 -11.22 1.88
N ILE A 109 -4.22 -10.33 0.93
CA ILE A 109 -4.71 -8.98 1.20
C ILE A 109 -6.18 -8.90 0.79
N ASN A 110 -7.08 -9.00 1.78
CA ASN A 110 -8.54 -8.95 1.58
C ASN A 110 -9.16 -7.60 2.01
N SER A 111 -8.34 -6.56 2.19
CA SER A 111 -8.78 -5.24 2.68
C SER A 111 -9.14 -4.26 1.58
N MET A 112 -9.15 -4.70 0.31
CA MET A 112 -9.44 -3.83 -0.82
C MET A 112 -10.95 -3.72 -1.05
N SER A 113 -11.41 -2.50 -1.30
CA SER A 113 -12.80 -2.19 -1.63
C SER A 113 -12.87 -1.10 -2.69
N SER A 114 -13.87 -1.16 -3.57
CA SER A 114 -14.10 -0.20 -4.64
C SER A 114 -15.58 -0.14 -5.00
N THR A 115 -16.05 1.03 -5.42
CA THR A 115 -17.42 1.24 -5.92
C THR A 115 -17.51 1.13 -7.45
N ASN A 116 -16.40 0.86 -8.14
CA ASN A 116 -16.39 0.77 -9.60
C ASN A 116 -16.80 -0.62 -10.10
N GLY A 117 -17.95 -0.69 -10.76
CA GLY A 117 -18.45 -1.93 -11.38
C GLY A 117 -17.95 -2.19 -12.81
N ALA A 118 -17.30 -1.22 -13.45
CA ALA A 118 -16.85 -1.35 -14.84
C ALA A 118 -15.35 -1.71 -14.92
N HIS A 119 -15.02 -2.66 -15.81
CA HIS A 119 -13.70 -3.26 -15.91
C HIS A 119 -12.57 -2.23 -16.06
N GLU A 120 -12.74 -1.27 -16.97
CA GLU A 120 -11.72 -0.28 -17.29
C GLU A 120 -11.42 0.63 -16.08
N GLN A 121 -12.46 1.08 -15.39
CA GLN A 121 -12.37 1.93 -14.21
C GLN A 121 -11.76 1.19 -13.02
N GLY A 122 -12.10 -0.09 -12.85
CA GLY A 122 -11.49 -0.96 -11.84
C GLY A 122 -10.00 -1.17 -12.08
N GLN A 123 -9.61 -1.50 -13.32
CA GLN A 123 -8.20 -1.63 -13.71
C GLN A 123 -7.41 -0.35 -13.47
N TYR A 124 -8.02 0.80 -13.76
CA TYR A 124 -7.39 2.10 -13.61
C TYR A 124 -7.08 2.42 -12.14
N ILE A 125 -8.05 2.26 -11.22
CA ILE A 125 -7.80 2.45 -9.78
C ILE A 125 -6.70 1.50 -9.31
N MET A 126 -6.76 0.22 -9.70
CA MET A 126 -5.79 -0.77 -9.24
C MET A 126 -4.35 -0.44 -9.63
N ARG A 127 -4.15 0.26 -10.75
CA ARG A 127 -2.82 0.59 -11.26
C ARG A 127 -2.33 1.96 -10.82
N THR A 128 -3.24 2.90 -10.56
CA THR A 128 -2.91 4.32 -10.34
C THR A 128 -3.25 4.82 -8.94
N GLY A 129 -4.20 4.18 -8.25
CA GLY A 129 -4.78 4.67 -7.00
C GLY A 129 -5.82 5.78 -7.15
N TYR A 130 -6.15 6.20 -8.39
CA TYR A 130 -7.07 7.30 -8.66
C TYR A 130 -8.33 6.83 -9.39
N ASN A 131 -9.45 7.51 -9.17
CA ASN A 131 -10.63 7.35 -10.01
C ASN A 131 -10.35 7.85 -11.42
N LYS A 132 -10.80 7.10 -12.43
CA LYS A 132 -10.68 7.51 -13.83
C LYS A 132 -11.63 8.68 -14.10
N ILE A 133 -11.09 9.79 -14.55
CA ILE A 133 -11.85 10.97 -15.03
C ILE A 133 -11.42 11.31 -16.45
N SER A 134 -12.25 12.05 -17.20
CA SER A 134 -12.01 12.30 -18.62
C SER A 134 -10.86 13.28 -18.92
N THR A 135 -10.45 14.08 -17.94
CA THR A 135 -9.56 15.22 -18.15
C THR A 135 -8.08 14.90 -18.00
N ILE A 136 -7.73 13.87 -17.23
CA ILE A 136 -6.33 13.55 -16.89
C ILE A 136 -6.10 12.05 -16.81
N VAL A 137 -4.88 11.64 -17.17
CA VAL A 137 -4.39 10.27 -17.02
C VAL A 137 -3.30 10.26 -15.97
N HIS A 138 -3.57 9.62 -14.83
CA HIS A 138 -2.63 9.46 -13.73
C HIS A 138 -1.58 8.39 -14.07
N PRO A 139 -0.31 8.60 -13.69
CA PRO A 139 0.72 7.57 -13.86
C PRO A 139 0.47 6.38 -12.92
N THR A 140 1.02 5.22 -13.29
CA THR A 140 1.02 4.05 -12.40
C THR A 140 2.06 4.21 -11.29
N ILE A 141 2.09 3.28 -10.34
CA ILE A 141 3.05 3.34 -9.22
C ILE A 141 4.52 3.28 -9.67
N GLY A 142 4.82 2.72 -10.85
CA GLY A 142 6.19 2.56 -11.37
C GLY A 142 6.93 3.90 -11.55
N PRO A 143 6.38 4.83 -12.35
CA PRO A 143 6.94 6.19 -12.48
C PRO A 143 7.11 6.91 -11.15
N PHE A 144 6.16 6.78 -10.20
CA PHE A 144 6.32 7.35 -8.86
C PHE A 144 7.49 6.72 -8.11
N ALA A 145 7.66 5.40 -8.20
CA ALA A 145 8.78 4.71 -7.57
C ALA A 145 10.11 5.15 -8.17
N GLN A 146 10.22 5.29 -9.49
CA GLN A 146 11.43 5.80 -10.16
C GLN A 146 11.76 7.23 -9.71
N GLU A 147 10.78 8.14 -9.69
CA GLU A 147 10.98 9.52 -9.26
C GLU A 147 11.41 9.61 -7.78
N LEU A 148 10.82 8.78 -6.91
CA LEU A 148 11.07 8.82 -5.47
C LEU A 148 12.34 8.07 -5.03
N LEU A 149 12.73 7.02 -5.76
CA LEU A 149 13.87 6.15 -5.42
C LEU A 149 15.16 6.50 -6.17
N GLY A 150 15.08 7.29 -7.26
CA GLY A 150 16.20 7.59 -8.15
C GLY A 150 16.50 6.44 -9.12
#